data_AF-A0A2W6APU1-F1
#
_entry.id   AF-A0A2W6APU1-F1
#
_cell.length_a   1.000
_cell.length_b   1.000
_cell.length_c   1.000
_cell.angle_alpha   90.00
_cell.angle_beta   90.00
_cell.angle_gamma   90.00
#
_symmetry.space_group_name_H-M   'P 1'
#
loop_
_entity.id
_entity.type
_entity.pdbx_description
1 polymer ?
#
loop_
_entity_poly.entity_id
_entity_poly.type
_entity_poly.pdbx_seq_one_letter_code
_entity_poly.pdbx_strand_id
1 'polypeptide(L)'
;MVMENVAAHEDWKVCFSELAPGLLLFARQWVRSVADAEDVVQEAFVRFWRRDLSIHNRALLYSAVRSAALDLIRRDSRRARREVEALGGSEQTVQPQFEQLDDSQREL
;
A
#
# COMPACT_ATOMS: atom_id res chain seq x y z
N MET A 1 -30.88 12.09 -20.27
CA MET A 1 -30.64 11.75 -18.85
C MET A 1 -30.51 10.24 -18.78
N VAL A 2 -29.29 9.70 -18.87
CA VAL A 2 -29.03 8.26 -18.80
C VAL A 2 -28.64 7.95 -17.37
N MET A 3 -29.57 7.42 -16.59
CA MET A 3 -29.36 6.95 -15.23
C MET A 3 -28.83 5.50 -15.27
N GLU A 4 -27.61 5.33 -15.76
CA GLU A 4 -26.95 4.03 -15.82
C GLU A 4 -25.63 4.10 -15.06
N ASN A 5 -25.67 3.84 -13.74
CA ASN A 5 -24.55 3.20 -13.02
C ASN A 5 -24.73 2.96 -11.51
N VAL A 6 -25.90 3.20 -10.92
CA VAL A 6 -26.03 3.04 -9.44
C VAL A 6 -26.23 1.59 -9.02
N ALA A 7 -26.79 0.72 -9.88
CA ALA A 7 -27.05 -0.69 -9.54
C ALA A 7 -25.77 -1.55 -9.44
N ALA A 8 -24.75 -1.27 -10.26
CA ALA A 8 -23.46 -1.98 -10.20
C ALA A 8 -22.71 -1.73 -8.88
N HIS A 9 -23.04 -0.65 -8.17
CA HIS A 9 -22.41 -0.27 -6.91
C HIS A 9 -22.94 -1.01 -5.65
N GLU A 10 -24.03 -1.77 -5.75
CA GLU A 10 -24.53 -2.58 -4.63
C GLU A 10 -24.03 -4.04 -4.72
N ASP A 11 -23.96 -4.62 -5.92
CA ASP A 11 -23.51 -6.01 -6.11
C ASP A 11 -22.03 -6.22 -5.76
N TRP A 12 -21.14 -5.26 -6.03
CA TRP A 12 -19.72 -5.45 -5.74
C TRP A 12 -19.42 -5.56 -4.25
N LYS A 13 -20.21 -4.90 -3.38
CA LYS A 13 -20.02 -4.98 -1.93
C LYS A 13 -20.34 -6.39 -1.42
N VAL A 14 -21.40 -7.00 -1.96
CA VAL A 14 -21.78 -8.37 -1.63
C VAL A 14 -20.70 -9.34 -2.11
N CYS A 15 -20.33 -9.28 -3.39
CA CYS A 15 -19.26 -10.12 -3.94
C CYS A 15 -17.92 -9.92 -3.19
N PHE A 16 -17.61 -8.68 -2.79
CA PHE A 16 -16.44 -8.38 -1.98
C PHE A 16 -16.53 -9.05 -0.61
N SER A 17 -17.65 -8.89 0.11
CA SER A 17 -17.82 -9.48 1.44
C SER A 17 -17.71 -11.01 1.44
N GLU A 18 -18.12 -11.66 0.36
CA GLU A 18 -18.00 -13.11 0.19
C GLU A 18 -16.56 -13.55 -0.12
N LEU A 19 -15.83 -12.80 -0.95
CA LEU A 19 -14.50 -13.18 -1.42
C LEU A 19 -13.36 -12.71 -0.50
N ALA A 20 -13.53 -11.57 0.18
CA ALA A 20 -12.50 -10.92 0.97
C ALA A 20 -11.88 -11.83 2.05
N PRO A 21 -12.65 -12.63 2.84
CA PRO A 21 -12.06 -13.50 3.86
C PRO A 21 -11.07 -14.52 3.28
N GLY A 22 -11.41 -15.13 2.12
CA GLY A 22 -10.54 -16.10 1.46
C GLY A 22 -9.29 -15.45 0.84
N LEU A 23 -9.41 -14.22 0.35
CA LEU A 23 -8.28 -13.46 -0.18
C LEU A 23 -7.36 -12.96 0.93
N LEU A 24 -7.91 -12.56 2.08
CA LEU A 24 -7.15 -12.18 3.27
C LEU A 24 -6.35 -13.37 3.81
N LEU A 25 -6.98 -14.54 3.93
CA LEU A 25 -6.29 -15.77 4.35
C LEU A 25 -5.18 -16.16 3.37
N PHE A 26 -5.38 -15.92 2.08
CA PHE A 26 -4.34 -16.16 1.07
C PHE A 26 -3.20 -15.14 1.16
N ALA A 27 -3.51 -13.84 1.27
CA ALA A 27 -2.52 -12.77 1.41
C ALA A 27 -1.66 -12.94 2.66
N ARG A 28 -2.26 -13.38 3.77
CA ARG A 28 -1.61 -13.77 5.04
C ARG A 28 -0.43 -14.73 4.87
N GLN A 29 -0.43 -15.56 3.83
CA GLN A 29 0.66 -16.52 3.58
C GLN A 29 1.94 -15.83 3.08
N TRP A 30 1.86 -14.58 2.65
CA TRP A 30 2.96 -13.83 2.04
C TRP A 30 3.47 -12.70 2.93
N VAL A 31 2.57 -12.02 3.65
CA VAL A 31 2.86 -10.79 4.39
C VAL A 31 2.90 -11.01 5.90
N ARG A 32 3.55 -10.08 6.62
CA ARG A 32 3.91 -10.27 8.03
C ARG A 32 2.79 -9.88 9.01
N SER A 33 1.94 -8.92 8.66
CA SER A 33 0.95 -8.35 9.60
C SER A 33 -0.49 -8.38 9.09
N VAL A 34 -1.47 -8.23 10.01
CA VAL A 34 -2.92 -8.14 9.71
C VAL A 34 -3.20 -7.08 8.67
N ALA A 35 -2.78 -5.87 9.01
CA ALA A 35 -2.87 -4.67 8.19
C ALA A 35 -2.27 -4.88 6.78
N ASP A 36 -1.07 -5.45 6.66
CA ASP A 36 -0.44 -5.62 5.33
C ASP A 36 -1.28 -6.48 4.39
N ALA A 37 -1.99 -7.49 4.91
CA ALA A 37 -2.84 -8.33 4.07
C ALA A 37 -4.10 -7.59 3.65
N GLU A 38 -4.68 -6.79 4.54
CA GLU A 38 -5.82 -5.94 4.23
C GLU A 38 -5.46 -4.92 3.15
N ASP A 39 -4.31 -4.27 3.27
CA ASP A 39 -3.81 -3.31 2.28
C ASP A 39 -3.55 -3.97 0.93
N VAL A 40 -2.94 -5.16 0.92
CA VAL A 40 -2.69 -5.95 -0.30
C VAL A 40 -4.01 -6.32 -0.99
N VAL A 41 -5.00 -6.78 -0.23
CA VAL A 41 -6.30 -7.16 -0.78
C VAL A 41 -7.02 -5.93 -1.33
N GLN A 42 -7.06 -4.82 -0.59
CA GLN A 42 -7.63 -3.56 -1.04
C GLN A 42 -6.97 -3.05 -2.33
N GLU A 43 -5.64 -3.02 -2.40
CA GLU A 43 -4.90 -2.62 -3.60
C GLU A 43 -5.24 -3.51 -4.80
N ALA A 44 -5.33 -4.83 -4.61
CA ALA A 44 -5.71 -5.76 -5.66
C ALA A 44 -7.12 -5.46 -6.19
N PHE A 45 -8.08 -5.20 -5.31
CA PHE A 45 -9.45 -4.84 -5.70
C PHE A 45 -9.51 -3.49 -6.42
N VAL A 46 -8.80 -2.47 -5.95
CA VAL A 46 -8.74 -1.16 -6.62
C VAL A 46 -8.19 -1.31 -8.05
N ARG A 47 -7.14 -2.12 -8.23
CA ARG A 47 -6.61 -2.42 -9.57
C ARG A 47 -7.60 -3.16 -10.46
N PHE A 48 -8.37 -4.07 -9.86
CA PHE A 48 -9.38 -4.85 -10.56
C PHE A 48 -10.53 -3.97 -11.05
N TRP A 49 -11.02 -3.08 -10.18
CA TRP A 49 -12.06 -2.10 -10.49
C TRP A 49 -11.60 -1.10 -11.57
N ARG A 50 -10.38 -0.56 -11.45
CA ARG A 50 -9.82 0.38 -12.45
C ARG A 50 -9.68 -0.21 -13.85
N ARG A 51 -9.68 -1.54 -13.97
CA ARG A 51 -9.55 -2.27 -15.23
C ARG A 51 -10.89 -2.83 -15.72
N ASP A 52 -11.99 -2.53 -15.03
CA ASP A 52 -13.34 -3.04 -15.32
C ASP A 52 -13.37 -4.58 -15.47
N LEU A 53 -12.61 -5.26 -14.61
CA LEU A 53 -12.50 -6.72 -14.64
C LEU A 53 -13.66 -7.36 -13.88
N SER A 54 -14.22 -8.43 -14.45
CA SER A 54 -15.31 -9.18 -13.82
C SER A 54 -14.85 -9.95 -12.58
N ILE A 55 -15.49 -9.68 -11.44
CA ILE A 55 -15.18 -10.29 -10.13
C ILE A 55 -15.38 -11.82 -10.11
N HIS A 56 -16.13 -12.35 -11.08
CA HIS A 56 -16.30 -13.78 -11.31
C HIS A 56 -14.98 -14.46 -11.72
N ASN A 57 -14.01 -13.71 -12.24
CA ASN A 57 -12.66 -14.22 -12.52
C ASN A 57 -11.80 -14.28 -11.24
N ARG A 58 -12.15 -15.23 -10.37
CA ARG A 58 -11.46 -15.45 -9.09
C ARG A 58 -9.96 -15.72 -9.29
N ALA A 59 -9.58 -16.48 -10.32
CA ALA A 59 -8.18 -16.77 -10.61
C ALA A 59 -7.36 -15.50 -10.83
N LEU A 60 -7.91 -14.54 -11.59
CA LEU A 60 -7.26 -13.24 -11.81
C LEU A 60 -7.17 -12.41 -10.53
N LEU A 61 -8.19 -12.48 -9.66
CA LEU A 61 -8.20 -11.78 -8.38
C LEU A 61 -7.13 -12.33 -7.41
N TYR A 62 -7.01 -13.66 -7.28
CA TYR A 62 -5.93 -14.30 -6.51
C TYR A 62 -4.55 -13.98 -7.09
N SER A 63 -4.42 -13.93 -8.43
CA SER A 63 -3.18 -13.50 -9.09
C SER A 63 -2.84 -12.06 -8.74
N ALA A 64 -3.81 -11.14 -8.80
CA ALA A 64 -3.63 -9.74 -8.44
C ALA A 64 -3.20 -9.55 -6.98
N VAL A 65 -3.83 -10.29 -6.05
CA VAL A 65 -3.45 -10.31 -4.63
C VAL A 65 -2.01 -10.78 -4.44
N ARG A 66 -1.62 -11.88 -5.10
CA ARG A 66 -0.25 -12.38 -5.05
C ARG A 66 0.75 -11.35 -5.58
N SER A 67 0.46 -10.73 -6.72
CA SER A 67 1.31 -9.69 -7.30
C SER A 67 1.47 -8.51 -6.35
N ALA A 68 0.37 -8.03 -5.75
CA ALA A 68 0.40 -6.94 -4.78
C ALA A 68 1.22 -7.28 -3.52
N ALA A 69 1.09 -8.51 -3.00
CA ALA A 69 1.90 -8.99 -1.88
C ALA A 69 3.41 -9.02 -2.21
N LEU A 70 3.77 -9.56 -3.37
CA LEU A 70 5.16 -9.59 -3.82
C LEU A 70 5.73 -8.18 -4.02
N ASP A 71 4.91 -7.26 -4.54
CA ASP A 71 5.31 -5.86 -4.71
C ASP A 71 5.53 -5.15 -3.37
N LEU A 72 4.75 -5.47 -2.34
CA LEU A 72 4.97 -4.99 -0.98
C LEU A 72 6.30 -5.52 -0.41
N ILE A 73 6.50 -6.85 -0.44
CA ILE A 73 7.74 -7.50 0.05
C ILE A 73 8.99 -6.90 -0.61
N ARG A 74 8.94 -6.68 -1.93
CA ARG A 74 10.05 -6.06 -2.66
C ARG A 74 10.26 -4.60 -2.28
N ARG A 75 9.19 -3.84 -2.05
CA ARG A 75 9.26 -2.44 -1.58
C ARG A 75 9.91 -2.36 -0.22
N ASP A 76 9.50 -3.21 0.72
CA ASP A 76 10.03 -3.25 2.08
C ASP A 76 11.49 -3.69 2.10
N SER A 77 11.85 -4.69 1.29
CA SER A 77 13.24 -5.11 1.14
C SER A 77 14.14 -4.00 0.60
N ARG A 78 13.66 -3.22 -0.39
CA ARG A 78 14.39 -2.05 -0.89
C ARG A 78 14.49 -0.93 0.16
N ARG A 79 13.44 -0.72 0.95
CA ARG A 79 13.43 0.27 2.04
C ARG A 79 14.46 -0.12 3.11
N ALA A 80 14.39 -1.36 3.61
CA ALA A 80 15.31 -1.87 4.62
C ALA A 80 16.77 -1.77 4.17
N ARG A 81 17.07 -2.07 2.89
CA ARG A 81 18.43 -1.90 2.36
C ARG A 81 18.90 -0.44 2.40
N ARG A 82 18.05 0.51 2.01
CA ARG A 82 18.38 1.95 2.07
C ARG A 82 18.58 2.43 3.51
N GLU A 83 17.78 1.93 4.44
CA GLU A 83 17.90 2.26 5.87
C GLU A 83 19.24 1.75 6.43
N VAL A 84 19.64 0.52 6.08
CA VAL A 84 20.97 -0.03 6.45
C VAL A 84 22.11 0.77 5.81
N GLU A 85 22.00 1.13 4.53
CA GLU A 85 22.99 1.96 3.83
C GLU A 85 23.12 3.36 4.46
N ALA A 86 22.01 4.00 4.81
CA ALA A 86 22.00 5.30 5.47
C ALA A 86 22.62 5.26 6.87
N LEU A 87 22.32 4.22 7.65
CA LEU A 87 22.93 3.99 8.96
C LEU A 87 24.43 3.66 8.83
N GLY A 88 24.82 2.84 7.87
CA GLY A 88 26.22 2.50 7.61
C GLY A 88 27.05 3.67 7.07
N GLY A 89 26.42 4.66 6.42
CA GLY A 89 27.06 5.89 5.97
C GLY A 89 27.20 6.98 7.05
N SER A 90 26.66 6.76 8.25
CA SER A 90 26.56 7.78 9.31
C SER A 90 27.74 7.84 10.30
N GLU A 91 28.93 7.34 9.94
CA GLU A 91 30.16 7.73 10.65
C GLU A 91 30.64 9.16 10.28
N GLN A 92 30.08 9.77 9.23
CA GLN A 92 30.20 11.22 9.03
C GLN A 92 29.01 11.92 9.66
N THR A 93 29.13 12.17 10.96
CA THR A 93 28.30 13.10 11.71
C THR A 93 28.47 14.50 11.11
N VAL A 94 27.73 14.81 10.05
CA VAL A 94 27.59 16.20 9.58
C VAL A 94 26.82 16.92 10.67
N GLN A 95 27.53 17.68 11.50
CA GLN A 95 26.89 18.56 12.47
C GLN A 95 25.98 19.51 11.69
N PRO A 96 24.67 19.54 11.98
CA PRO A 96 23.80 20.53 11.36
C PRO A 96 24.29 21.91 11.80
N GLN A 97 24.78 22.71 10.86
CA GLN A 97 25.03 24.14 11.08
C GLN A 97 23.67 24.83 11.14
N PHE A 98 23.06 24.80 12.33
CA PHE A 98 22.02 25.73 12.65
C PHE A 98 22.68 27.09 12.84
N GLU A 99 22.56 27.95 11.83
CA GLU A 99 22.89 29.35 11.96
C GLU A 99 21.96 29.92 13.04
N GLN A 100 22.49 30.11 14.24
CA GLN A 100 21.77 30.80 15.30
C GLN A 100 21.58 32.24 14.82
N LEU A 101 20.41 32.52 14.24
CA LEU A 101 19.99 33.88 13.97
C LEU A 101 19.98 34.58 15.34
N ASP A 102 20.94 35.49 15.50
CA ASP A 102 21.08 36.28 16.69
C ASP A 102 19.84 37.19 16.78
N ASP A 103 18.93 36.87 17.69
CA ASP A 103 17.72 37.66 17.99
C ASP A 103 18.07 39.04 18.59
N SER A 104 19.36 39.40 18.69
CA SER A 104 19.86 40.65 19.25
C SER A 104 19.57 41.92 18.42
N GLN A 105 18.93 41.81 17.25
CA GLN A 105 18.62 42.98 16.40
C GLN A 105 17.16 43.46 16.45
N ARG A 106 16.34 42.99 17.40
CA ARG A 106 14.98 43.51 17.61
C ARG A 106 14.87 44.52 18.76
N GLU A 107 15.75 45.51 18.79
CA GLU A 107 15.48 46.74 19.54
C GLU A 107 15.96 47.93 18.71
N LEU A 108 15.00 48.63 18.07
CA LEU A 108 14.99 50.07 17.76
C LEU A 108 13.57 50.50 17.37
#